data_AF-A0A956A6H6-F1
#
_entry.id   AF-A0A956A6H6-F1
#
_cell.length_a   1.000
_cell.length_b   1.000
_cell.length_c   1.000
_cell.angle_alpha   90.00
_cell.angle_beta   90.00
_cell.angle_gamma   90.00
#
_symmetry.space_group_name_H-M   'P 1'
#
loop_
_entity.id
_entity.type
_entity.pdbx_description
1 polymer ?
#
loop_
_entity_poly.entity_id
_entity_poly.type
_entity_poly.pdbx_seq_one_letter_code
_entity_poly.pdbx_strand_id
1 'polypeptide(L)'
;PPKRAPAPPAPTEPSPTLPPPVPALPADGERPRLSRELRRVDLTNATFHFRHDDGGAFGPVEFARTALLLRARCIGPREWVAINGSDWLRACEVPALVALAPEVFEDEAERPLLDGPLSRVAIPSLFHHIRTAGLDGKLKLTRGTVQKEIYFDRGQPLLVQSNLKDELLGAYLIGRGLASPEEVDDALAKSADPRHPLGDALVDAGVMTADALTAALHEQHRARILDVFTWDTGWYELFGGIMPPEHAKLTPAPVSDLIAEGIRTHYDLPLLRHIFADHLDRAIVATRDAIDRADDIALTEVERDLGRAIASFGTLRELVVGAELNEPQELAVLRTAFALHQTDHLAFRGRGVEPAA
;
A
#
# COMPACT_ATOMS: atom_id res chain seq x y z
N PRO A 1 12.07 -64.32 44.29
CA PRO A 1 11.98 -63.20 43.32
C PRO A 1 10.57 -62.60 43.27
N PRO A 2 10.36 -61.34 43.68
CA PRO A 2 9.02 -60.74 43.73
C PRO A 2 8.54 -60.34 42.33
N LYS A 3 7.25 -60.58 42.05
CA LYS A 3 6.55 -60.15 40.83
C LYS A 3 6.49 -58.62 40.76
N ARG A 4 7.03 -58.04 39.70
CA ARG A 4 6.97 -56.61 39.38
C ARG A 4 5.52 -56.24 39.03
N ALA A 5 4.94 -55.27 39.73
CA ALA A 5 3.64 -54.69 39.38
C ALA A 5 3.74 -53.88 38.07
N PRO A 6 2.67 -53.81 37.25
CA PRO A 6 2.67 -53.01 36.02
C PRO A 6 2.64 -51.51 36.35
N ALA A 7 3.34 -50.73 35.52
CA ALA A 7 3.43 -49.27 35.65
C ALA A 7 2.06 -48.59 35.41
N PRO A 8 1.78 -47.45 36.08
CA PRO A 8 0.55 -46.70 35.85
C PRO A 8 0.52 -46.10 34.42
N PRO A 9 -0.67 -45.92 33.83
CA PRO A 9 -0.81 -45.31 32.51
C PRO A 9 -0.34 -43.84 32.55
N ALA A 10 0.32 -43.42 31.47
CA ALA A 10 0.76 -42.03 31.27
C ALA A 10 -0.44 -41.07 31.33
N PRO A 11 -0.26 -39.83 31.85
CA PRO A 11 -1.31 -38.83 31.85
C PRO A 11 -1.72 -38.51 30.41
N THR A 12 -3.02 -38.63 30.13
CA THR A 12 -3.62 -38.25 28.86
C THR A 12 -3.38 -36.76 28.63
N GLU A 13 -2.65 -36.40 27.58
CA GLU A 13 -2.53 -35.01 27.15
C GLU A 13 -3.95 -34.44 26.90
N PRO A 14 -4.25 -33.23 27.39
CA PRO A 14 -5.53 -32.60 27.07
C PRO A 14 -5.62 -32.41 25.56
N SER A 15 -6.70 -32.94 24.96
CA SER A 15 -7.00 -32.68 23.55
C SER A 15 -6.99 -31.17 23.31
N PRO A 16 -6.40 -30.69 22.19
CA PRO A 16 -6.45 -29.28 21.86
C PRO A 16 -7.92 -28.89 21.76
N THR A 17 -8.39 -28.08 22.70
CA THR A 17 -9.70 -27.43 22.62
C THR A 17 -9.73 -26.66 21.32
N LEU A 18 -10.51 -27.15 20.35
CA LEU A 18 -10.85 -26.41 19.14
C LEU A 18 -11.29 -25.00 19.56
N PRO A 19 -10.77 -23.94 18.93
CA PRO A 19 -11.27 -22.59 19.19
C PRO A 19 -12.80 -22.58 19.01
N PRO A 20 -13.53 -21.84 19.85
CA PRO A 20 -14.99 -21.82 19.77
C PRO A 20 -15.45 -21.51 18.34
N PRO A 21 -16.49 -22.18 17.84
CA PRO A 21 -16.95 -21.98 16.48
C PRO A 21 -17.36 -20.52 16.28
N VAL A 22 -16.80 -19.89 15.24
CA VAL A 22 -17.15 -18.53 14.84
C VAL A 22 -18.65 -18.51 14.50
N PRO A 23 -19.46 -17.62 15.11
CA PRO A 23 -20.90 -17.58 14.84
C PRO A 23 -21.18 -17.38 13.35
N ALA A 24 -22.23 -18.03 12.84
CA ALA A 24 -22.67 -17.83 11.46
C ALA A 24 -23.09 -16.37 11.23
N LEU A 25 -22.90 -15.87 10.00
CA LEU A 25 -23.42 -14.54 9.66
C LEU A 25 -24.95 -14.57 9.64
N PRO A 26 -25.60 -13.42 9.92
CA PRO A 26 -27.01 -13.21 9.66
C PRO A 26 -27.36 -13.57 8.21
N ALA A 27 -28.61 -13.99 7.97
CA ALA A 27 -29.06 -14.29 6.61
C ALA A 27 -29.05 -13.03 5.72
N ASP A 28 -28.81 -13.20 4.41
CA ASP A 28 -28.76 -12.10 3.46
C ASP A 28 -30.03 -11.24 3.52
N GLY A 29 -29.86 -9.95 3.79
CA GLY A 29 -30.96 -8.97 3.92
C GLY A 29 -31.40 -8.67 5.35
N GLU A 30 -30.98 -9.45 6.34
CA GLU A 30 -31.15 -9.09 7.75
C GLU A 30 -30.17 -7.98 8.14
N ARG A 31 -30.70 -6.89 8.72
CA ARG A 31 -29.92 -5.82 9.33
C ARG A 31 -30.03 -5.93 10.85
N PRO A 32 -29.22 -6.78 11.50
CA PRO A 32 -29.24 -6.88 12.95
C PRO A 32 -28.95 -5.49 13.54
N ARG A 33 -29.82 -5.03 14.43
CA ARG A 33 -29.64 -3.73 15.08
C ARG A 33 -28.84 -3.94 16.36
N LEU A 34 -27.99 -2.96 16.67
CA LEU A 34 -27.26 -2.91 17.93
C LEU A 34 -28.22 -3.09 19.11
N SER A 35 -28.06 -4.20 19.83
CA SER A 35 -28.94 -4.61 20.93
C SER A 35 -28.95 -3.55 22.04
N ARG A 36 -30.02 -3.50 22.85
CA ARG A 36 -30.09 -2.57 24.00
C ARG A 36 -28.95 -2.77 25.00
N GLU A 37 -28.43 -4.00 25.10
CA GLU A 37 -27.32 -4.35 25.98
C GLU A 37 -25.99 -3.79 25.46
N LEU A 38 -25.72 -3.96 24.16
CA LEU A 38 -24.52 -3.41 23.52
C LEU A 38 -24.45 -1.88 23.57
N ARG A 39 -25.59 -1.18 23.59
CA ARG A 39 -25.65 0.28 23.77
C ARG A 39 -25.15 0.78 25.12
N ARG A 40 -25.04 -0.11 26.12
CA ARG A 40 -24.59 0.21 27.49
C ARG A 40 -23.18 -0.30 27.78
N VAL A 41 -22.58 -1.04 26.86
CA VAL A 41 -21.20 -1.54 27.01
C VAL A 41 -20.25 -0.36 26.88
N ASP A 42 -19.33 -0.25 27.84
CA ASP A 42 -18.17 0.59 27.69
C ASP A 42 -17.23 -0.05 26.65
N LEU A 43 -17.26 0.51 25.44
CA LEU A 43 -16.57 -0.06 24.29
C LEU A 43 -15.05 0.08 24.39
N THR A 44 -14.54 0.94 25.26
CA THR A 44 -13.09 1.08 25.49
C THR A 44 -12.46 -0.19 26.06
N ASN A 45 -13.23 -0.98 26.81
CA ASN A 45 -12.82 -2.26 27.40
C ASN A 45 -13.37 -3.48 26.64
N ALA A 46 -13.95 -3.27 25.45
CA ALA A 46 -14.55 -4.34 24.68
C ALA A 46 -13.52 -5.04 23.77
N THR A 47 -13.81 -6.31 23.47
CA THR A 47 -13.10 -7.09 22.46
C THR A 47 -13.93 -7.19 21.19
N PHE A 48 -13.28 -6.95 20.06
CA PHE A 48 -13.89 -6.91 18.74
C PHE A 48 -13.39 -8.09 17.90
N HIS A 49 -14.29 -8.79 17.24
CA HIS A 49 -13.95 -9.73 16.17
C HIS A 49 -14.48 -9.15 14.87
N PHE A 50 -13.66 -9.22 13.82
CA PHE A 50 -14.00 -8.71 12.50
C PHE A 50 -14.06 -9.85 11.50
N ARG A 51 -14.93 -9.71 10.51
CA ARG A 51 -15.06 -10.66 9.43
C ARG A 51 -15.32 -9.95 8.10
N HIS A 52 -14.51 -10.29 7.12
CA HIS A 52 -14.66 -9.86 5.73
C HIS A 52 -15.78 -10.65 5.05
N ASP A 53 -16.36 -10.08 3.99
CA ASP A 53 -17.41 -10.75 3.22
C ASP A 53 -16.91 -12.00 2.46
N ASP A 54 -15.60 -12.10 2.21
CA ASP A 54 -14.94 -13.29 1.64
C ASP A 54 -14.81 -14.47 2.64
N GLY A 55 -15.23 -14.28 3.89
CA GLY A 55 -15.23 -15.28 4.94
C GLY A 55 -14.02 -15.25 5.88
N GLY A 56 -13.01 -14.42 5.61
CA GLY A 56 -11.88 -14.23 6.52
C GLY A 56 -12.33 -13.57 7.83
N ALA A 57 -12.08 -14.20 8.97
CA ALA A 57 -12.38 -13.64 10.30
C ALA A 57 -11.11 -13.50 11.14
N PHE A 58 -11.03 -12.46 11.97
CA PHE A 58 -9.91 -12.23 12.87
C PHE A 58 -10.34 -11.50 14.14
N GLY A 59 -9.54 -11.67 15.20
CA GLY A 59 -9.80 -11.15 16.55
C GLY A 59 -9.40 -12.18 17.61
N PRO A 60 -9.55 -11.86 18.90
CA PRO A 60 -10.06 -10.60 19.43
C PRO A 60 -9.10 -9.43 19.19
N VAL A 61 -9.68 -8.24 18.96
CA VAL A 61 -8.98 -6.97 18.79
C VAL A 61 -9.48 -6.01 19.87
N GLU A 62 -8.59 -5.30 20.55
CA GLU A 62 -8.97 -4.29 21.54
C GLU A 62 -9.44 -2.99 20.87
N PHE A 63 -10.14 -2.15 21.62
CA PHE A 63 -10.67 -0.88 21.13
C PHE A 63 -9.61 0.03 20.50
N ALA A 64 -8.44 0.17 21.15
CA ALA A 64 -7.33 1.00 20.66
C ALA A 64 -6.85 0.55 19.27
N ARG A 65 -6.66 -0.77 19.10
CA ARG A 65 -6.23 -1.36 17.83
C ARG A 65 -7.31 -1.29 16.75
N THR A 66 -8.59 -1.29 17.14
CA THR A 66 -9.72 -1.14 16.21
C THR A 66 -9.69 0.21 15.50
N ALA A 67 -9.41 1.31 16.22
CA ALA A 67 -9.30 2.64 15.63
C ALA A 67 -8.20 2.69 14.54
N LEU A 68 -7.06 2.05 14.80
CA LEU A 68 -5.95 1.96 13.85
C LEU A 68 -6.33 1.16 12.60
N LEU A 69 -7.05 0.04 12.75
CA LEU A 69 -7.50 -0.77 11.61
C LEU A 69 -8.57 -0.06 10.76
N LEU A 70 -9.47 0.71 11.38
CA LEU A 70 -10.44 1.54 10.65
C LEU A 70 -9.72 2.64 9.84
N ARG A 71 -8.85 3.42 10.48
CA ARG A 71 -8.10 4.50 9.82
C ARG A 71 -7.15 4.01 8.73
N ALA A 72 -6.61 2.81 8.88
CA ALA A 72 -5.81 2.15 7.84
C ALA A 72 -6.66 1.49 6.74
N ARG A 73 -8.00 1.54 6.84
CA ARG A 73 -8.93 0.86 5.93
C ARG A 73 -8.78 -0.67 5.91
N CYS A 74 -8.08 -1.26 6.89
CA CYS A 74 -8.02 -2.71 7.11
C CYS A 74 -9.38 -3.29 7.51
N ILE A 75 -10.26 -2.43 8.04
CA ILE A 75 -11.67 -2.74 8.30
C ILE A 75 -12.52 -1.65 7.65
N GLY A 76 -13.38 -2.02 6.71
CA GLY A 76 -14.29 -1.10 6.04
C GLY A 76 -15.63 -0.90 6.75
N PRO A 77 -16.41 0.14 6.37
CA PRO A 77 -17.76 0.40 6.92
C PRO A 77 -18.72 -0.77 6.83
N ARG A 78 -18.54 -1.62 5.83
CA ARG A 78 -19.40 -2.76 5.57
C ARG A 78 -18.87 -4.05 6.19
N GLU A 79 -17.70 -4.08 6.81
CA GLU A 79 -17.22 -5.32 7.42
C GLU A 79 -18.07 -5.72 8.62
N TRP A 80 -18.13 -7.04 8.86
CA TRP A 80 -18.85 -7.59 9.98
C TRP A 80 -18.03 -7.43 11.25
N VAL A 81 -18.68 -7.04 12.34
CA VAL A 81 -18.09 -6.89 13.67
C VAL A 81 -18.96 -7.58 14.73
N ALA A 82 -18.33 -8.33 15.61
CA ALA A 82 -18.93 -8.89 16.82
C ALA A 82 -18.21 -8.30 18.04
N ILE A 83 -18.98 -7.84 19.04
CA ILE A 83 -18.47 -7.12 20.22
C ILE A 83 -18.73 -7.99 21.45
N ASN A 84 -17.69 -8.37 22.19
CA ASN A 84 -17.78 -9.25 23.36
C ASN A 84 -18.57 -10.54 23.12
N GLY A 85 -18.44 -11.13 21.91
CA GLY A 85 -19.14 -12.35 21.52
C GLY A 85 -20.62 -12.14 21.14
N SER A 86 -21.04 -10.91 20.84
CA SER A 86 -22.37 -10.62 20.31
C SER A 86 -22.59 -11.24 18.92
N ASP A 87 -23.83 -11.14 18.44
CA ASP A 87 -24.13 -11.31 17.02
C ASP A 87 -23.33 -10.33 16.15
N TRP A 88 -23.14 -10.71 14.89
CA TRP A 88 -22.45 -9.89 13.88
C TRP A 88 -23.30 -8.71 13.47
N LEU A 89 -22.70 -7.52 13.48
CA LEU A 89 -23.26 -6.25 13.01
C LEU A 89 -22.41 -5.72 11.86
N ARG A 90 -22.92 -4.83 11.02
CA ARG A 90 -22.04 -4.09 10.10
C ARG A 90 -21.31 -2.98 10.87
N ALA A 91 -20.04 -2.75 10.56
CA ALA A 91 -19.24 -1.75 11.27
C ALA A 91 -19.88 -0.35 11.27
N CYS A 92 -20.51 0.05 10.15
CA CYS A 92 -21.24 1.31 10.03
C CYS A 92 -22.50 1.41 10.91
N GLU A 93 -23.03 0.28 11.40
CA GLU A 93 -24.18 0.24 12.30
C GLU A 93 -23.76 0.39 13.78
N VAL A 94 -22.47 0.45 14.06
CA VAL A 94 -21.91 0.66 15.40
C VAL A 94 -21.51 2.13 15.57
N PRO A 95 -22.31 2.97 16.27
CA PRO A 95 -22.06 4.42 16.33
C PRO A 95 -20.70 4.78 16.93
N ALA A 96 -20.16 3.94 17.82
CA ALA A 96 -18.85 4.18 18.40
C ALA A 96 -17.70 3.94 17.40
N LEU A 97 -17.83 2.97 16.49
CA LEU A 97 -16.84 2.78 15.42
C LEU A 97 -16.91 3.94 14.42
N VAL A 98 -18.13 4.40 14.09
CA VAL A 98 -18.33 5.61 13.29
C VAL A 98 -17.73 6.83 13.97
N ALA A 99 -17.93 6.98 15.29
CA ALA A 99 -17.37 8.10 16.05
C ALA A 99 -15.84 8.05 16.19
N LEU A 100 -15.22 6.86 16.11
CA LEU A 100 -13.77 6.69 16.19
C LEU A 100 -13.03 7.21 14.96
N ALA A 101 -13.65 7.05 13.79
CA ALA A 101 -13.06 7.39 12.50
C ALA A 101 -14.14 7.79 11.48
N PRO A 102 -14.89 8.89 11.71
CA PRO A 102 -16.01 9.30 10.85
C PRO A 102 -15.61 9.42 9.37
N GLU A 103 -14.38 9.86 9.09
CA GLU A 103 -13.77 9.95 7.76
C GLU A 103 -13.75 8.60 7.00
N VAL A 104 -13.81 7.49 7.72
CA VAL A 104 -13.85 6.15 7.13
C VAL A 104 -15.26 5.81 6.61
N PHE A 105 -16.29 6.37 7.23
CA PHE A 105 -17.69 6.03 7.01
C PHE A 105 -18.43 7.07 6.14
N GLU A 106 -17.79 8.20 5.82
CA GLU A 106 -18.29 9.14 4.83
C GLU A 106 -18.24 8.51 3.43
N ASP A 107 -19.35 8.57 2.68
CA ASP A 107 -19.37 8.17 1.28
C ASP A 107 -18.47 9.13 0.48
N GLU A 108 -17.49 8.58 -0.25
CA GLU A 108 -16.67 9.34 -1.20
C GLU A 108 -17.57 9.84 -2.35
N ALA A 109 -18.23 10.96 -2.12
CA ALA A 109 -19.28 11.50 -2.99
C ALA A 109 -18.75 12.17 -4.28
N GLU A 110 -17.45 12.03 -4.58
CA GLU A 110 -16.82 12.70 -5.70
C GLU A 110 -16.53 11.74 -6.84
N ARG A 111 -16.86 12.15 -8.06
CA ARG A 111 -16.47 11.42 -9.26
C ARG A 111 -14.96 11.58 -9.46
N PRO A 112 -14.21 10.50 -9.73
CA PRO A 112 -12.78 10.61 -9.99
C PRO A 112 -12.52 11.52 -11.21
N LEU A 113 -11.46 12.31 -11.13
CA LEU A 113 -10.91 13.09 -12.25
C LEU A 113 -10.42 12.17 -13.37
N LEU A 114 -9.77 11.07 -12.97
CA LEU A 114 -9.26 10.03 -13.85
C LEU A 114 -9.46 8.68 -13.17
N ASP A 115 -9.90 7.69 -13.92
CA ASP A 115 -10.00 6.32 -13.46
C ASP A 115 -9.72 5.34 -14.61
N GLY A 116 -9.30 4.14 -14.26
CA GLY A 116 -9.04 3.12 -15.25
C GLY A 116 -8.31 1.89 -14.72
N PRO A 117 -8.13 0.87 -15.58
CA PRO A 117 -7.38 -0.31 -15.21
C PRO A 117 -5.87 -0.02 -15.23
N LEU A 118 -5.15 -0.52 -14.22
CA LEU A 118 -3.69 -0.42 -14.12
C LEU A 118 -2.96 -1.17 -15.25
N SER A 119 -3.63 -2.11 -15.93
CA SER A 119 -3.07 -2.78 -17.11
C SER A 119 -2.94 -1.87 -18.33
N ARG A 120 -3.51 -0.66 -18.30
CA ARG A 120 -3.42 0.33 -19.40
C ARG A 120 -2.53 1.52 -19.10
N VAL A 121 -2.21 1.76 -17.82
CA VAL A 121 -1.42 2.91 -17.37
C VAL A 121 -0.42 2.41 -16.34
N ALA A 122 0.87 2.54 -16.64
CA ALA A 122 1.91 2.17 -15.69
C ALA A 122 1.97 3.19 -14.55
N ILE A 123 2.18 2.70 -13.32
CA ILE A 123 2.31 3.52 -12.11
C ILE A 123 3.34 4.66 -12.26
N PRO A 124 4.54 4.47 -12.85
CA PRO A 124 5.47 5.57 -13.06
C PRO A 124 4.88 6.73 -13.86
N SER A 125 4.12 6.46 -14.92
CA SER A 125 3.50 7.48 -15.76
C SER A 125 2.37 8.21 -15.02
N LEU A 126 1.56 7.47 -14.25
CA LEU A 126 0.52 8.06 -13.42
C LEU A 126 1.11 9.02 -12.37
N PHE A 127 2.19 8.62 -11.70
CA PHE A 127 2.90 9.45 -10.73
C PHE A 127 3.54 10.68 -11.39
N HIS A 128 4.17 10.49 -12.55
CA HIS A 128 4.74 11.58 -13.32
C HIS A 128 3.67 12.61 -13.71
N HIS A 129 2.50 12.15 -14.18
CA HIS A 129 1.37 13.01 -14.52
C HIS A 129 0.88 13.82 -13.31
N ILE A 130 0.66 13.17 -12.16
CA ILE A 130 0.25 13.85 -10.92
C ILE A 130 1.25 14.95 -10.54
N ARG A 131 2.55 14.66 -10.65
CA ARG A 131 3.62 15.61 -10.37
C ARG A 131 3.64 16.79 -11.35
N THR A 132 3.66 16.53 -12.65
CA THR A 132 3.84 17.58 -13.67
C THR A 132 2.61 18.47 -13.82
N ALA A 133 1.42 17.90 -13.61
CA ALA A 133 0.18 18.67 -13.54
C ALA A 133 -0.03 19.35 -12.17
N GLY A 134 0.81 19.07 -11.17
CA GLY A 134 0.73 19.65 -9.83
C GLY A 134 -0.58 19.33 -9.13
N LEU A 135 -1.11 18.11 -9.31
CA LEU A 135 -2.44 17.73 -8.83
C LEU A 135 -2.45 17.57 -7.31
N ASP A 136 -3.52 18.08 -6.70
CA ASP A 136 -3.86 17.92 -5.29
C ASP A 136 -5.00 16.92 -5.15
N GLY A 137 -4.91 16.03 -4.18
CA GLY A 137 -6.01 15.11 -3.87
C GLY A 137 -5.55 13.71 -3.52
N LYS A 138 -6.35 12.71 -3.88
CA LYS A 138 -6.16 11.31 -3.46
C LYS A 138 -6.15 10.38 -4.66
N LEU A 139 -5.08 9.60 -4.79
CA LEU A 139 -5.00 8.45 -5.67
C LEU A 139 -5.36 7.19 -4.90
N LYS A 140 -6.47 6.55 -5.27
CA LYS A 140 -6.87 5.25 -4.76
C LYS A 140 -6.48 4.16 -5.76
N LEU A 141 -5.85 3.11 -5.25
CA LEU A 141 -5.40 1.95 -6.02
C LEU A 141 -6.03 0.71 -5.41
N THR A 142 -6.63 -0.14 -6.25
CA THR A 142 -7.29 -1.37 -5.81
C THR A 142 -6.86 -2.57 -6.65
N ARG A 143 -6.40 -3.63 -6.00
CA ARG A 143 -6.05 -4.93 -6.63
C ARG A 143 -6.59 -6.07 -5.78
N GLY A 144 -7.68 -6.68 -6.24
CA GLY A 144 -8.41 -7.67 -5.45
C GLY A 144 -8.95 -7.05 -4.16
N THR A 145 -8.57 -7.59 -3.01
CA THR A 145 -8.92 -7.05 -1.69
C THR A 145 -7.94 -6.00 -1.18
N VAL A 146 -6.82 -5.78 -1.87
CA VAL A 146 -5.80 -4.81 -1.46
C VAL A 146 -6.17 -3.41 -1.96
N GLN A 147 -6.16 -2.44 -1.06
CA GLN A 147 -6.42 -1.03 -1.33
C GLN A 147 -5.32 -0.16 -0.74
N LYS A 148 -4.78 0.75 -1.56
CA LYS A 148 -3.88 1.82 -1.12
C LYS A 148 -4.41 3.18 -1.52
N GLU A 149 -4.24 4.15 -0.64
CA GLU A 149 -4.63 5.53 -0.88
C GLU A 149 -3.40 6.42 -0.68
N ILE A 150 -3.05 7.18 -1.70
CA ILE A 150 -1.90 8.08 -1.69
C ILE A 150 -2.45 9.49 -1.86
N TYR A 151 -2.20 10.33 -0.88
CA TYR A 151 -2.63 11.72 -0.88
C TYR A 151 -1.50 12.60 -1.38
N PHE A 152 -1.82 13.59 -2.22
CA PHE A 152 -0.88 14.49 -2.88
C PHE A 152 -1.18 15.96 -2.54
N ASP A 153 -0.12 16.71 -2.30
CA ASP A 153 -0.07 18.19 -2.24
C ASP A 153 0.93 18.69 -3.27
N ARG A 154 0.45 19.50 -4.21
CA ARG A 154 1.12 20.08 -5.37
C ARG A 154 1.94 19.05 -6.14
N GLY A 155 1.31 17.90 -6.41
CA GLY A 155 1.92 16.80 -7.12
C GLY A 155 2.99 16.03 -6.33
N GLN A 156 3.15 16.29 -5.03
CA GLN A 156 4.04 15.53 -4.14
C GLN A 156 3.22 14.69 -3.16
N PRO A 157 3.62 13.44 -2.89
CA PRO A 157 2.92 12.62 -1.91
C PRO A 157 3.04 13.29 -0.52
N LEU A 158 2.00 13.12 0.28
CA LEU A 158 1.90 13.66 1.64
C LEU A 158 1.55 12.56 2.65
N LEU A 159 0.80 11.54 2.23
CA LEU A 159 0.41 10.42 3.07
C LEU A 159 0.13 9.21 2.19
N VAL A 160 0.42 8.01 2.71
CA VAL A 160 -0.05 6.75 2.14
C VAL A 160 -0.74 5.90 3.20
N GLN A 161 -1.96 5.48 2.91
CA GLN A 161 -2.72 4.51 3.68
C GLN A 161 -2.81 3.20 2.91
N SER A 162 -2.84 2.09 3.64
CA SER A 162 -2.92 0.74 3.08
C SER A 162 -3.70 -0.15 4.03
N ASN A 163 -4.58 -0.95 3.46
CA ASN A 163 -5.38 -1.91 4.22
C ASN A 163 -4.65 -3.23 4.53
N LEU A 164 -3.38 -3.36 4.12
CA LEU A 164 -2.54 -4.51 4.47
C LEU A 164 -2.07 -4.42 5.92
N LYS A 165 -2.41 -5.44 6.71
CA LYS A 165 -2.05 -5.50 8.15
C LYS A 165 -0.55 -5.50 8.38
N ASP A 166 0.21 -6.18 7.53
CA ASP A 166 1.67 -6.26 7.64
C ASP A 166 2.35 -4.93 7.28
N GLU A 167 1.62 -4.01 6.65
CA GLU A 167 2.11 -2.67 6.36
C GLU A 167 1.83 -1.68 7.49
N LEU A 168 1.08 -2.02 8.55
CA LEU A 168 0.80 -1.14 9.70
C LEU A 168 2.09 -0.79 10.48
N LEU A 169 2.13 0.36 11.17
CA LEU A 169 3.34 0.82 11.88
C LEU A 169 3.90 -0.23 12.85
N GLY A 170 3.07 -0.81 13.71
CA GLY A 170 3.51 -1.85 14.64
C GLY A 170 4.12 -3.06 13.93
N ALA A 171 3.44 -3.61 12.91
CA ALA A 171 3.92 -4.75 12.14
C ALA A 171 5.23 -4.43 11.39
N TYR A 172 5.30 -3.24 10.79
CA TYR A 172 6.49 -2.75 10.11
C TYR A 172 7.69 -2.64 11.06
N LEU A 173 7.52 -2.03 12.24
CA LEU A 173 8.59 -1.89 13.24
C LEU A 173 9.09 -3.26 13.72
N ILE A 174 8.18 -4.21 13.97
CA ILE A 174 8.51 -5.58 14.34
C ILE A 174 9.28 -6.29 13.22
N GLY A 175 8.79 -6.21 11.99
CA GLY A 175 9.45 -6.83 10.83
C GLY A 175 10.85 -6.28 10.55
N ARG A 176 11.14 -5.05 10.98
CA ARG A 176 12.45 -4.41 10.87
C ARG A 176 13.33 -4.57 12.12
N GLY A 177 12.83 -5.24 13.17
CA GLY A 177 13.53 -5.41 14.44
C GLY A 177 13.73 -4.10 15.22
N LEU A 178 12.89 -3.09 14.97
CA LEU A 178 12.93 -1.78 15.62
C LEU A 178 12.10 -1.73 16.91
N ALA A 179 11.18 -2.68 17.08
CA ALA A 179 10.41 -2.90 18.30
C ALA A 179 10.04 -4.40 18.38
N SER A 180 9.86 -4.92 19.59
CA SER A 180 9.32 -6.25 19.82
C SER A 180 7.79 -6.26 19.78
N PRO A 181 7.15 -7.42 19.55
CA PRO A 181 5.70 -7.55 19.65
C PRO A 181 5.14 -7.08 21.00
N GLU A 182 5.83 -7.41 22.10
CA GLU A 182 5.42 -7.03 23.46
C GLU A 182 5.44 -5.51 23.66
N GLU A 183 6.48 -4.82 23.17
CA GLU A 183 6.57 -3.36 23.25
C GLU A 183 5.48 -2.66 22.43
N VAL A 184 5.14 -3.19 21.25
CA VAL A 184 4.06 -2.66 20.42
C VAL A 184 2.70 -2.86 21.09
N ASP A 185 2.44 -4.04 21.65
CA ASP A 185 1.19 -4.34 22.34
C ASP A 185 1.03 -3.50 23.61
N ASP A 186 2.09 -3.33 24.41
CA ASP A 186 2.11 -2.45 25.58
C ASP A 186 1.87 -0.98 25.22
N ALA A 187 2.46 -0.51 24.11
CA ALA A 187 2.23 0.85 23.61
C ALA A 187 0.80 1.03 23.09
N LEU A 188 0.23 0.03 22.40
CA LEU A 188 -1.17 0.03 21.96
C LEU A 188 -2.15 0.10 23.14
N ALA A 189 -1.89 -0.64 24.21
CA ALA A 189 -2.72 -0.61 25.43
C ALA A 189 -2.73 0.77 26.09
N LYS A 190 -1.61 1.51 26.02
CA LYS A 190 -1.50 2.91 26.50
C LYS A 190 -2.09 3.93 25.52
N SER A 191 -2.16 3.59 24.23
CA SER A 191 -2.70 4.38 23.11
C SER A 191 -4.24 4.29 23.00
N ALA A 192 -4.95 3.86 24.06
CA ALA A 192 -6.41 3.81 24.07
C ALA A 192 -7.10 5.18 23.89
N ASP A 193 -6.37 6.29 24.06
CA ASP A 193 -6.82 7.62 23.64
C ASP A 193 -6.58 7.80 22.12
N PRO A 194 -7.62 8.04 21.30
CA PRO A 194 -7.49 8.30 19.86
C PRO A 194 -6.57 9.48 19.49
N ARG A 195 -6.21 10.32 20.47
CA ARG A 195 -5.31 11.47 20.34
C ARG A 195 -3.84 11.14 20.60
N HIS A 196 -3.52 9.94 21.07
CA HIS A 196 -2.15 9.53 21.36
C HIS A 196 -1.77 8.35 20.46
N PRO A 197 -1.29 8.59 19.23
CA PRO A 197 -0.98 7.54 18.26
C PRO A 197 0.11 6.59 18.77
N LEU A 198 0.13 5.38 18.23
CA LEU A 198 1.12 4.33 18.58
C LEU A 198 2.57 4.85 18.57
N GLY A 199 2.91 5.71 17.61
CA GLY A 199 4.25 6.29 17.52
C GLY A 199 4.63 7.07 18.78
N ASP A 200 3.76 7.97 19.25
CA ASP A 200 4.00 8.77 20.44
C ASP A 200 4.08 7.87 21.69
N ALA A 201 3.23 6.86 21.78
CA ALA A 201 3.25 5.89 22.89
C ALA A 201 4.57 5.11 22.96
N LEU A 202 5.16 4.76 21.81
CA LEU A 202 6.47 4.10 21.75
C LEU A 202 7.61 5.02 22.16
N VAL A 203 7.51 6.31 21.85
CA VAL A 203 8.48 7.33 22.27
C VAL A 203 8.40 7.56 23.77
N ASP A 204 7.19 7.73 24.31
CA ASP A 204 6.95 7.93 25.74
C ASP A 204 7.39 6.71 26.58
N ALA A 205 7.22 5.50 26.05
CA ALA A 205 7.70 4.27 26.67
C ALA A 205 9.23 4.08 26.60
N GLY A 206 9.95 4.94 25.88
CA GLY A 206 11.40 4.85 25.70
C GLY A 206 11.86 3.72 24.77
N VAL A 207 10.94 3.13 23.99
CA VAL A 207 11.25 2.08 23.00
C VAL A 207 12.05 2.66 21.84
N MET A 208 11.74 3.89 21.43
CA MET A 208 12.47 4.61 20.38
C MET A 208 12.47 6.12 20.60
N THR A 209 13.35 6.83 19.91
CA THR A 209 13.36 8.30 19.92
C THR A 209 12.36 8.87 18.90
N ALA A 210 11.97 10.13 19.05
CA ALA A 210 11.12 10.82 18.08
C ALA A 210 11.75 10.87 16.67
N ASP A 211 13.08 11.03 16.59
CA ASP A 211 13.82 11.01 15.33
C ASP A 211 13.78 9.61 14.68
N ALA A 212 13.94 8.55 15.48
CA ALA A 212 13.86 7.18 14.98
C ALA A 212 12.44 6.83 14.50
N LEU A 213 11.41 7.28 15.23
CA LEU A 213 10.01 7.14 14.82
C LEU A 213 9.76 7.86 13.49
N THR A 214 10.23 9.10 13.37
CA THR A 214 10.10 9.89 12.14
C THR A 214 10.76 9.17 10.96
N ALA A 215 12.00 8.70 11.12
CA ALA A 215 12.70 7.94 10.09
C ALA A 215 11.96 6.64 9.71
N ALA A 216 11.44 5.91 10.70
CA ALA A 216 10.67 4.69 10.47
C ALA A 216 9.36 4.96 9.70
N LEU A 217 8.65 6.05 10.01
CA LEU A 217 7.45 6.48 9.32
C LEU A 217 7.72 6.88 7.86
N HIS A 218 8.80 7.66 7.62
CA HIS A 218 9.23 8.00 6.26
C HIS A 218 9.54 6.75 5.42
N GLU A 219 10.30 5.81 5.99
CA GLU A 219 10.67 4.58 5.28
C GLU A 219 9.46 3.65 5.06
N GLN A 220 8.56 3.56 6.04
CA GLN A 220 7.31 2.82 5.87
C GLN A 220 6.46 3.41 4.75
N HIS A 221 6.27 4.73 4.71
CA HIS A 221 5.52 5.39 3.65
C HIS A 221 6.16 5.16 2.29
N ARG A 222 7.50 5.30 2.21
CA ARG A 222 8.27 5.00 1.01
C ARG A 222 8.03 3.55 0.54
N ALA A 223 8.18 2.57 1.43
CA ALA A 223 7.98 1.15 1.11
C ALA A 223 6.55 0.86 0.63
N ARG A 224 5.52 1.41 1.28
CA ARG A 224 4.11 1.24 0.85
C ARG A 224 3.84 1.78 -0.54
N ILE A 225 4.44 2.93 -0.87
CA ILE A 225 4.33 3.53 -2.21
C ILE A 225 5.10 2.69 -3.23
N LEU A 226 6.33 2.28 -2.93
CA LEU A 226 7.14 1.47 -3.86
C LEU A 226 6.49 0.13 -4.17
N ASP A 227 5.80 -0.49 -3.20
CA ASP A 227 5.05 -1.73 -3.45
C ASP A 227 4.04 -1.60 -4.60
N VAL A 228 3.42 -0.43 -4.81
CA VAL A 228 2.46 -0.25 -5.91
C VAL A 228 3.10 -0.36 -7.28
N PHE A 229 4.42 -0.16 -7.40
CA PHE A 229 5.15 -0.34 -8.67
C PHE A 229 5.22 -1.82 -9.09
N THR A 230 4.91 -2.75 -8.19
CA THR A 230 4.77 -4.19 -8.49
C THR A 230 3.40 -4.56 -9.06
N TRP A 231 2.45 -3.62 -9.12
CA TRP A 231 1.07 -3.89 -9.54
C TRP A 231 0.94 -3.76 -11.06
N ASP A 232 0.73 -4.89 -11.73
CA ASP A 232 0.47 -5.01 -13.18
C ASP A 232 -1.03 -5.03 -13.53
N THR A 233 -1.87 -5.20 -12.52
CA THR A 233 -3.31 -5.37 -12.58
C THR A 233 -3.99 -4.63 -11.44
N GLY A 234 -5.27 -4.32 -11.61
CA GLY A 234 -6.06 -3.55 -10.66
C GLY A 234 -6.70 -2.34 -11.30
N TRP A 235 -7.18 -1.43 -10.46
CA TRP A 235 -7.89 -0.23 -10.83
C TRP A 235 -7.32 0.97 -10.09
N TYR A 236 -7.29 2.12 -10.75
CA TYR A 236 -6.94 3.38 -10.12
C TYR A 236 -8.10 4.37 -10.23
N GLU A 237 -8.22 5.23 -9.22
CA GLU A 237 -9.17 6.33 -9.17
C GLU A 237 -8.44 7.54 -8.56
N LEU A 238 -8.35 8.64 -9.31
CA LEU A 238 -7.74 9.88 -8.86
C LEU A 238 -8.83 10.91 -8.57
N PHE A 239 -8.94 11.34 -7.32
CA PHE A 239 -9.89 12.34 -6.87
C PHE A 239 -9.16 13.66 -6.60
N GLY A 240 -9.70 14.78 -7.07
CA GLY A 240 -9.11 16.11 -6.87
C GLY A 240 -9.57 16.74 -5.57
N GLY A 241 -8.68 17.46 -4.88
CA GLY A 241 -9.04 18.28 -3.70
C GLY A 241 -9.31 17.51 -2.41
N ILE A 242 -9.27 16.17 -2.43
CA ILE A 242 -9.37 15.34 -1.23
C ILE A 242 -8.03 15.35 -0.49
N MET A 243 -7.96 16.10 0.61
CA MET A 243 -6.77 16.17 1.47
C MET A 243 -6.78 15.07 2.54
N PRO A 244 -5.60 14.66 3.06
CA PRO A 244 -5.55 13.70 4.14
C PRO A 244 -6.11 14.30 5.44
N PRO A 245 -6.53 13.46 6.41
CA PRO A 245 -6.98 13.93 7.73
C PRO A 245 -5.95 14.84 8.41
N GLU A 246 -6.41 15.84 9.17
CA GLU A 246 -5.63 17.01 9.68
C GLU A 246 -4.39 16.69 10.56
N HIS A 247 -4.06 15.42 10.81
CA HIS A 247 -3.02 15.00 11.76
C HIS A 247 -1.87 14.22 11.11
N ALA A 248 -1.90 14.04 9.79
CA ALA A 248 -0.90 13.29 9.06
C ALA A 248 -0.10 14.21 8.14
N LYS A 249 1.05 14.72 8.61
CA LYS A 249 2.02 15.45 7.78
C LYS A 249 3.35 14.73 7.80
N LEU A 250 3.56 13.86 6.82
CA LEU A 250 4.83 13.21 6.57
C LEU A 250 5.10 13.26 5.08
N THR A 251 5.89 14.23 4.62
CA THR A 251 6.28 14.32 3.22
C THR A 251 7.18 13.13 2.86
N PRO A 252 6.74 12.13 2.09
CA PRO A 252 7.59 11.03 1.65
C PRO A 252 8.67 11.54 0.68
N ALA A 253 9.46 10.61 0.15
CA ALA A 253 10.43 10.94 -0.88
C ALA A 253 9.75 11.66 -2.08
N PRO A 254 10.46 12.58 -2.76
CA PRO A 254 9.96 13.22 -3.98
C PRO A 254 9.46 12.20 -5.00
N VAL A 255 8.41 12.53 -5.76
CA VAL A 255 7.87 11.63 -6.79
C VAL A 255 8.93 11.19 -7.81
N SER A 256 9.87 12.07 -8.17
CA SER A 256 10.99 11.76 -9.06
C SER A 256 11.85 10.60 -8.52
N ASP A 257 12.07 10.58 -7.21
CA ASP A 257 12.90 9.58 -6.53
C ASP A 257 12.14 8.26 -6.43
N LEU A 258 10.85 8.32 -6.11
CA LEU A 258 9.97 7.16 -6.05
C LEU A 258 9.83 6.48 -7.42
N ILE A 259 9.69 7.26 -8.50
CA ILE A 259 9.66 6.73 -9.87
C ILE A 259 10.98 6.02 -10.20
N ALA A 260 12.10 6.70 -9.99
CA ALA A 260 13.41 6.18 -10.35
C ALA A 260 13.74 4.91 -9.55
N GLU A 261 13.50 4.92 -8.24
CA GLU A 261 13.69 3.76 -7.39
C GLU A 261 12.72 2.63 -7.71
N GLY A 262 11.43 2.91 -7.88
CA GLY A 262 10.42 1.90 -8.21
C GLY A 262 10.78 1.14 -9.49
N ILE A 263 11.29 1.85 -10.50
CA ILE A 263 11.80 1.23 -11.73
C ILE A 263 13.05 0.38 -11.47
N ARG A 264 14.03 0.89 -10.71
CA ARG A 264 15.27 0.15 -10.40
C ARG A 264 15.02 -1.12 -9.59
N THR A 265 14.03 -1.09 -8.69
CA THR A 265 13.79 -2.17 -7.74
C THR A 265 12.83 -3.22 -8.30
N HIS A 266 11.78 -2.81 -9.02
CA HIS A 266 10.65 -3.69 -9.35
C HIS A 266 10.52 -4.06 -10.83
N TYR A 267 11.21 -3.35 -11.74
CA TYR A 267 11.14 -3.67 -13.17
C TYR A 267 12.33 -4.53 -13.55
N ASP A 268 12.13 -5.83 -13.64
CA ASP A 268 13.15 -6.79 -14.01
C ASP A 268 13.28 -6.96 -15.54
N LEU A 269 14.31 -7.72 -15.96
CA LEU A 269 14.61 -7.89 -17.37
C LEU A 269 13.49 -8.62 -18.15
N PRO A 270 12.91 -9.73 -17.65
CA PRO A 270 11.78 -10.38 -18.31
C PRO A 270 10.58 -9.44 -18.51
N LEU A 271 10.18 -8.68 -17.50
CA LEU A 271 9.07 -7.73 -17.58
C LEU A 271 9.37 -6.63 -18.61
N LEU A 272 10.55 -6.03 -18.57
CA LEU A 272 10.92 -4.96 -19.50
C LEU A 272 11.01 -5.46 -20.95
N ARG A 273 11.54 -6.66 -21.17
CA ARG A 273 11.51 -7.30 -22.50
C ARG A 273 10.09 -7.48 -23.01
N HIS A 274 9.16 -7.87 -22.13
CA HIS A 274 7.75 -8.00 -22.48
C HIS A 274 7.13 -6.63 -22.86
N ILE A 275 7.35 -5.60 -22.02
CA ILE A 275 6.85 -4.23 -22.26
C ILE A 275 7.38 -3.67 -23.59
N PHE A 276 8.66 -3.86 -23.87
CA PHE A 276 9.29 -3.33 -25.08
C PHE A 276 9.14 -4.22 -26.31
N ALA A 277 8.51 -5.40 -26.23
CA ALA A 277 8.43 -6.34 -27.33
C ALA A 277 7.91 -5.70 -28.64
N ASP A 278 6.88 -4.85 -28.54
CA ASP A 278 6.28 -4.13 -29.67
C ASP A 278 6.98 -2.80 -30.03
N HIS A 279 8.00 -2.42 -29.27
CA HIS A 279 8.70 -1.13 -29.34
C HIS A 279 10.15 -1.25 -29.80
N LEU A 280 10.77 -2.44 -29.69
CA LEU A 280 12.20 -2.64 -29.98
C LEU A 280 12.61 -2.15 -31.38
N ASP A 281 11.75 -2.34 -32.39
CA ASP A 281 11.99 -1.95 -33.78
C ASP A 281 11.47 -0.55 -34.14
N ARG A 282 10.83 0.14 -33.19
CA ARG A 282 10.26 1.46 -33.47
C ARG A 282 11.35 2.52 -33.37
N ALA A 283 11.26 3.51 -34.26
CA ALA A 283 12.16 4.65 -34.24
C ALA A 283 12.02 5.40 -32.92
N ILE A 284 13.15 5.60 -32.23
CA ILE A 284 13.24 6.40 -31.02
C ILE A 284 13.07 7.87 -31.40
N VAL A 285 12.25 8.57 -30.64
CA VAL A 285 12.03 10.01 -30.73
C VAL A 285 12.43 10.62 -29.39
N ALA A 286 13.69 11.04 -29.31
CA ALA A 286 14.27 11.73 -28.16
C ALA A 286 15.38 12.67 -28.65
N THR A 287 15.61 13.77 -27.94
CA THR A 287 16.78 14.62 -28.18
C THR A 287 17.73 14.53 -27.00
N ARG A 288 19.05 14.62 -27.24
CA ARG A 288 20.03 14.63 -26.15
C ARG A 288 19.75 15.75 -25.14
N ASP A 289 19.35 16.92 -25.62
CA ASP A 289 18.98 18.04 -24.75
C ASP A 289 17.73 17.75 -23.90
N ALA A 290 16.78 16.92 -24.37
CA ALA A 290 15.64 16.49 -23.55
C ALA A 290 16.13 15.58 -22.41
N ILE A 291 17.01 14.62 -22.71
CA ILE A 291 17.63 13.75 -21.69
C ILE A 291 18.40 14.57 -20.65
N ASP A 292 19.15 15.58 -21.09
CA ASP A 292 19.93 16.44 -20.20
C ASP A 292 19.07 17.34 -19.31
N ARG A 293 17.85 17.65 -19.75
CA ARG A 293 16.87 18.45 -19.01
C ARG A 293 15.87 17.59 -18.23
N ALA A 294 16.04 16.27 -18.19
CA ALA A 294 15.24 15.35 -17.40
C ALA A 294 15.60 15.39 -15.90
N ASP A 295 15.81 16.59 -15.35
CA ASP A 295 16.06 16.84 -13.92
C ASP A 295 14.85 16.46 -13.05
N ASP A 296 13.73 16.28 -13.71
CA ASP A 296 12.44 15.96 -13.15
C ASP A 296 12.29 14.43 -12.91
N ILE A 297 13.30 13.65 -13.30
CA ILE A 297 13.53 12.25 -12.98
C ILE A 297 14.87 12.14 -12.24
N ALA A 298 14.91 11.43 -11.11
CA ALA A 298 16.12 11.28 -10.30
C ALA A 298 17.12 10.26 -10.90
N LEU A 299 17.57 10.50 -12.14
CA LEU A 299 18.55 9.68 -12.83
C LEU A 299 19.96 9.90 -12.28
N THR A 300 20.67 8.80 -12.07
CA THR A 300 22.10 8.78 -11.79
C THR A 300 22.90 9.26 -13.00
N GLU A 301 24.18 9.58 -12.80
CA GLU A 301 25.10 9.95 -13.89
C GLU A 301 25.19 8.85 -14.96
N VAL A 302 25.31 7.60 -14.52
CA VAL A 302 25.37 6.41 -15.41
C VAL A 302 24.09 6.29 -16.24
N GLU A 303 22.92 6.46 -15.64
CA GLU A 303 21.64 6.39 -16.37
C GLU A 303 21.47 7.56 -17.34
N ARG A 304 21.97 8.75 -17.01
CA ARG A 304 21.94 9.89 -17.94
C ARG A 304 22.82 9.64 -19.16
N ASP A 305 24.01 9.05 -18.96
CA ASP A 305 24.88 8.63 -20.06
C ASP A 305 24.24 7.54 -20.92
N LEU A 306 23.58 6.57 -20.30
CA LEU A 306 22.78 5.57 -21.02
C LEU A 306 21.63 6.23 -21.79
N GLY A 307 20.93 7.20 -21.22
CA GLY A 307 19.88 7.95 -21.90
C GLY A 307 20.38 8.68 -23.15
N ARG A 308 21.54 9.33 -23.07
CA ARG A 308 22.21 9.97 -24.21
C ARG A 308 22.61 8.95 -25.28
N ALA A 309 23.11 7.79 -24.85
CA ALA A 309 23.44 6.69 -25.76
C ALA A 309 22.17 6.21 -26.47
N ILE A 310 21.09 5.90 -25.74
CA ILE A 310 19.78 5.48 -26.29
C ILE A 310 19.27 6.48 -27.33
N ALA A 311 19.30 7.78 -27.01
CA ALA A 311 18.87 8.84 -27.93
C ALA A 311 19.74 8.99 -29.20
N SER A 312 20.89 8.29 -29.26
CA SER A 312 21.79 8.30 -30.41
C SER A 312 21.57 7.13 -31.38
N PHE A 313 20.74 6.15 -31.03
CA PHE A 313 20.38 5.02 -31.90
C PHE A 313 19.04 5.25 -32.59
N GLY A 314 18.83 4.58 -33.73
CA GLY A 314 17.55 4.63 -34.43
C GLY A 314 16.47 3.87 -33.68
N THR A 315 16.81 2.71 -33.11
CA THR A 315 15.88 1.82 -32.41
C THR A 315 16.52 1.19 -31.17
N LEU A 316 15.71 0.67 -30.23
CA LEU A 316 16.26 -0.07 -29.08
C LEU A 316 16.89 -1.40 -29.51
N ARG A 317 16.40 -2.04 -30.59
CA ARG A 317 16.97 -3.28 -31.12
C ARG A 317 18.42 -3.10 -31.55
N GLU A 318 18.73 -2.00 -32.25
CA GLU A 318 20.11 -1.69 -32.67
C GLU A 318 21.06 -1.59 -31.47
N LEU A 319 20.62 -0.95 -30.39
CA LEU A 319 21.42 -0.82 -29.18
C LEU A 319 21.59 -2.17 -28.46
N VAL A 320 20.51 -2.91 -28.22
CA VAL A 320 20.55 -4.15 -27.44
C VAL A 320 21.30 -5.26 -28.18
N VAL A 321 21.03 -5.43 -29.48
CA VAL A 321 21.64 -6.50 -30.30
C VAL A 321 23.01 -6.08 -30.84
N GLY A 322 23.15 -4.84 -31.32
CA GLY A 322 24.37 -4.36 -31.96
C GLY A 322 25.52 -4.09 -30.99
N ALA A 323 25.24 -3.88 -29.70
CA ALA A 323 26.27 -3.66 -28.69
C ALA A 323 26.64 -4.93 -27.89
N GLU A 324 26.10 -6.10 -28.25
CA GLU A 324 26.36 -7.39 -27.57
C GLU A 324 26.24 -7.30 -26.04
N LEU A 325 25.21 -6.63 -25.54
CA LEU A 325 25.03 -6.36 -24.12
C LEU A 325 24.83 -7.66 -23.33
N ASN A 326 25.48 -7.77 -22.16
CA ASN A 326 25.13 -8.80 -21.19
C ASN A 326 23.83 -8.46 -20.45
N GLU A 327 23.24 -9.43 -19.74
CA GLU A 327 21.94 -9.25 -19.08
C GLU A 327 21.89 -8.03 -18.11
N PRO A 328 22.91 -7.79 -17.25
CA PRO A 328 22.93 -6.57 -16.42
C PRO A 328 22.95 -5.26 -17.23
N GLN A 329 23.71 -5.21 -18.33
CA GLN A 329 23.79 -4.04 -19.19
C GLN A 329 22.46 -3.81 -19.94
N GLU A 330 21.85 -4.87 -20.47
CA GLU A 330 20.55 -4.80 -21.12
C GLU A 330 19.48 -4.32 -20.13
N LEU A 331 19.46 -4.85 -18.91
CA LEU A 331 18.56 -4.42 -17.86
C LEU A 331 18.71 -2.93 -17.54
N ALA A 332 19.95 -2.44 -17.42
CA ALA A 332 20.21 -1.02 -17.19
C ALA A 332 19.67 -0.15 -18.34
N VAL A 333 19.96 -0.53 -19.59
CA VAL A 333 19.46 0.17 -20.79
C VAL A 333 17.93 0.20 -20.81
N LEU A 334 17.27 -0.94 -20.61
CA LEU A 334 15.80 -1.00 -20.67
C LEU A 334 15.13 -0.26 -19.51
N ARG A 335 15.71 -0.27 -18.30
CA ARG A 335 15.22 0.54 -17.17
C ARG A 335 15.33 2.03 -17.47
N THR A 336 16.47 2.48 -18.00
CA THR A 336 16.65 3.89 -18.39
C THR A 336 15.69 4.28 -19.50
N ALA A 337 15.57 3.47 -20.56
CA ALA A 337 14.61 3.72 -21.64
C ALA A 337 13.17 3.77 -21.12
N PHE A 338 12.81 2.87 -20.20
CA PHE A 338 11.48 2.84 -19.59
C PHE A 338 11.22 4.08 -18.75
N ALA A 339 12.15 4.46 -17.87
CA ALA A 339 12.03 5.68 -17.07
C ALA A 339 11.80 6.91 -17.94
N LEU A 340 12.63 7.10 -18.97
CA LEU A 340 12.50 8.20 -19.93
C LEU A 340 11.18 8.16 -20.71
N HIS A 341 10.71 6.95 -21.04
CA HIS A 341 9.44 6.79 -21.75
C HIS A 341 8.22 7.10 -20.88
N GLN A 342 8.23 6.69 -19.61
CA GLN A 342 7.12 6.94 -18.68
C GLN A 342 7.01 8.40 -18.23
N THR A 343 8.00 9.22 -18.58
CA THR A 343 8.13 10.62 -18.14
C THR A 343 8.24 11.58 -19.32
N ASP A 344 7.80 11.13 -20.51
CA ASP A 344 7.70 11.92 -21.74
C ASP A 344 9.02 12.52 -22.29
N HIS A 345 10.17 12.03 -21.83
CA HIS A 345 11.49 12.41 -22.37
C HIS A 345 11.95 11.54 -23.55
N LEU A 346 11.31 10.39 -23.72
CA LEU A 346 11.54 9.47 -24.83
C LEU A 346 10.20 8.95 -25.36
N ALA A 347 10.02 8.99 -26.67
CA ALA A 347 8.87 8.39 -27.32
C ALA A 347 9.31 7.40 -28.41
N PHE A 348 8.39 6.55 -28.83
CA PHE A 348 8.56 5.67 -29.98
C PHE A 348 7.59 6.11 -31.07
N ARG A 349 8.06 6.22 -32.31
CA ARG A 349 7.19 6.55 -33.44
C ARG A 349 6.09 5.49 -33.56
N GLY A 350 4.83 5.93 -33.56
CA GLY A 350 3.68 5.02 -33.68
C GLY A 350 3.68 4.23 -34.99
N ARG A 351 2.93 3.11 -35.05
CA ARG A 351 2.58 2.49 -36.34
C ARG A 351 1.91 3.59 -37.16
N GLY A 352 2.42 3.87 -38.36
CA GLY A 352 1.83 4.87 -39.24
C GLY A 352 0.33 4.60 -39.40
N VAL A 353 -0.49 5.50 -38.87
CA VAL A 353 -1.81 5.72 -39.42
C VAL A 353 -1.55 6.58 -40.65
N GLU A 354 -1.87 6.05 -41.84
CA GLU A 354 -1.95 6.90 -43.03
C GLU A 354 -2.75 8.15 -42.69
N PRO A 355 -2.34 9.35 -43.13
CA PRO A 355 -3.16 10.53 -42.93
C PRO A 355 -4.52 10.26 -43.57
N ALA A 356 -5.57 10.23 -42.74
CA ALA A 356 -6.94 10.28 -43.25
C ALA A 356 -7.05 11.56 -44.09
N ALA A 357 -7.43 11.37 -45.35
CA ALA A 357 -7.52 12.39 -46.39
C ALA A 357 -8.43 13.57 -46.02
#